data_AF-A0A9R1FSH4-F1
#
_entry.id   AF-A0A9R1FSH4-F1
#
_cell.length_a   1.000
_cell.length_b   1.000
_cell.length_c   1.000
_cell.angle_alpha   90.00
_cell.angle_beta   90.00
_cell.angle_gamma   90.00
#
_symmetry.space_group_name_H-M   'P 1'
#
loop_
_entity.id
_entity.type
_entity.pdbx_description
1 polymer ?
#
loop_
_entity_poly.entity_id
_entity_poly.type
_entity_poly.pdbx_seq_one_letter_code
_entity_poly.pdbx_strand_id
1 'polypeptide(L)'
;MITGAAVSTVYCNLKLKHPTFNMPMIDYDLALLIQPMLMMGVSIGVICNVIFPDWLVTVLFIILSLVTSTKAFMKGVETWKKEALLIREAAAKKSKQSSDGIEYTPPTGSDDIVETRPPTDEALSIWKNIYWKEFGLLIFVWAAILTLQVAMNYVETCSTLYWVFSLLQIPVSAGVSIYQAVGLVQGKRVISSRANTHTSLKSHLVLICFFGFTAGVLGGLLGLGGGVIMGPLFLELGIPPQVSSATATFAMMFSSSIAVIEYYLLNRFPIPYALFFTCVAFIAAIVGQLVARKLINWFGRASFIIFVLSFMIFIGVIPLGGVGILNMKHKIVRHEYMGFHDICKFDA
;
A
#
# COMPACT_ATOMS: atom_id res chain seq x y z
N MET A 1 -1.63 5.74 14.57
CA MET A 1 -2.57 6.30 13.56
C MET A 1 -2.64 5.44 12.29
N ILE A 2 -1.59 5.38 11.46
CA ILE A 2 -1.61 4.69 10.15
C ILE A 2 -1.94 3.21 10.26
N THR A 3 -1.36 2.51 11.24
CA THR A 3 -1.67 1.09 11.49
C THR A 3 -3.17 0.87 11.74
N GLY A 4 -3.81 1.72 12.55
CA GLY A 4 -5.26 1.65 12.79
C GLY A 4 -6.09 1.80 11.53
N ALA A 5 -5.78 2.82 10.72
CA ALA A 5 -6.46 3.05 9.44
C ALA A 5 -6.24 1.91 8.43
N ALA A 6 -5.03 1.34 8.39
CA ALA A 6 -4.70 0.21 7.53
C ALA A 6 -5.46 -1.05 7.96
N VAL A 7 -5.48 -1.38 9.25
CA VAL A 7 -6.23 -2.56 9.79
C VAL A 7 -7.72 -2.47 9.46
N SER A 8 -8.36 -1.32 9.70
CA SER A 8 -9.79 -1.14 9.37
C SER A 8 -10.07 -1.25 7.88
N THR A 9 -9.16 -0.73 7.05
CA THR A 9 -9.30 -0.76 5.59
C THR A 9 -9.10 -2.18 5.05
N VAL A 10 -8.11 -2.90 5.56
CA VAL A 10 -7.91 -4.32 5.24
C VAL A 10 -9.12 -5.14 5.66
N TYR A 11 -9.66 -4.93 6.86
CA TYR A 11 -10.89 -5.59 7.31
C TYR A 11 -12.08 -5.33 6.36
N CYS A 12 -12.23 -4.09 5.88
CA CYS A 12 -13.25 -3.76 4.88
C CYS A 12 -13.00 -4.45 3.52
N ASN A 13 -11.74 -4.55 3.09
CA ASN A 13 -11.35 -5.14 1.80
C ASN A 13 -11.41 -6.68 1.81
N LEU A 14 -11.19 -7.32 2.95
CA LEU A 14 -11.30 -8.78 3.10
C LEU A 14 -12.73 -9.29 2.85
N LYS A 15 -13.74 -8.44 3.04
CA LYS A 15 -15.14 -8.73 2.71
C LYS A 15 -15.45 -8.62 1.21
N LEU A 16 -14.51 -8.11 0.41
CA LEU A 16 -14.71 -7.86 -1.02
C LEU A 16 -14.03 -8.92 -1.89
N LYS A 17 -14.65 -9.18 -3.04
CA LYS A 17 -14.12 -10.03 -4.11
C LYS A 17 -13.66 -9.19 -5.30
N HIS A 18 -12.79 -9.78 -6.10
CA HIS A 18 -12.27 -9.16 -7.31
C HIS A 18 -13.41 -8.86 -8.33
N PRO A 19 -13.35 -7.73 -9.07
CA PRO A 19 -14.44 -7.30 -9.96
C PRO A 19 -14.71 -8.26 -11.13
N THR A 20 -13.67 -8.94 -11.61
CA THR A 20 -13.72 -9.80 -12.81
C THR A 20 -13.42 -11.27 -12.56
N PHE A 21 -12.90 -11.65 -11.38
CA PHE A 21 -12.49 -13.03 -11.08
C PHE A 21 -13.04 -13.43 -9.71
N ASN A 22 -13.35 -14.70 -9.51
CA ASN A 22 -13.92 -15.22 -8.25
C ASN A 22 -12.82 -15.43 -7.18
N MET A 23 -12.04 -14.38 -6.90
CA MET A 23 -10.84 -14.40 -6.05
C MET A 23 -10.85 -13.21 -5.07
N PRO A 24 -10.04 -13.22 -3.99
CA PRO A 24 -9.92 -12.07 -3.09
C PRO A 24 -9.43 -10.82 -3.81
N MET A 25 -9.84 -9.65 -3.30
CA MET A 25 -9.41 -8.35 -3.83
C MET A 25 -7.93 -8.03 -3.49
N ILE A 26 -7.34 -8.70 -2.50
CA ILE A 26 -5.93 -8.60 -2.13
C ILE A 26 -5.14 -9.65 -2.93
N ASP A 27 -4.11 -9.22 -3.65
CA ASP A 27 -3.18 -10.11 -4.35
C ASP A 27 -2.07 -10.54 -3.37
N TYR A 28 -2.26 -11.70 -2.73
CA TYR A 28 -1.35 -12.23 -1.72
C TYR A 28 0.02 -12.62 -2.29
N ASP A 29 0.10 -13.04 -3.56
CA ASP A 29 1.36 -13.40 -4.20
C ASP A 29 2.21 -12.17 -4.51
N LEU A 30 1.57 -11.06 -4.90
CA LEU A 30 2.22 -9.77 -5.03
C LEU A 30 2.65 -9.21 -3.66
N ALA A 31 1.78 -9.33 -2.64
CA ALA A 31 2.11 -8.92 -1.27
C ALA A 31 3.32 -9.69 -0.74
N LEU A 32 3.36 -11.02 -0.90
CA LEU A 32 4.48 -11.87 -0.49
C LEU A 32 5.80 -11.52 -1.19
N LEU A 33 5.74 -11.10 -2.44
CA LEU A 33 6.94 -10.71 -3.19
C LEU A 33 7.54 -9.41 -2.63
N ILE A 34 6.70 -8.41 -2.39
CA ILE A 34 7.15 -7.04 -2.08
C ILE A 34 7.36 -6.79 -0.59
N GLN A 35 6.58 -7.47 0.25
CA GLN A 35 6.48 -7.14 1.66
C GLN A 35 7.75 -7.43 2.48
N PRO A 36 8.46 -8.56 2.29
CA PRO A 36 9.70 -8.78 3.03
C PRO A 36 10.74 -7.67 2.79
N MET A 37 10.89 -7.25 1.52
CA MET A 37 11.77 -6.13 1.13
C MET A 37 11.29 -4.79 1.67
N LEU A 38 9.98 -4.55 1.64
CA LEU A 38 9.37 -3.36 2.23
C LEU A 38 9.68 -3.24 3.73
N MET A 39 9.54 -4.33 4.48
CA MET A 39 9.73 -4.35 5.93
C MET A 39 11.20 -4.19 6.33
N MET A 40 12.11 -4.82 5.59
CA MET A 40 13.54 -4.55 5.72
C MET A 40 13.84 -3.06 5.46
N GLY A 41 13.25 -2.49 4.40
CA GLY A 41 13.39 -1.06 4.11
C GLY A 41 12.87 -0.18 5.24
N VAL A 42 11.71 -0.50 5.84
CA VAL A 42 11.15 0.25 6.97
C VAL A 42 12.13 0.33 8.13
N SER A 43 12.73 -0.81 8.51
CA SER A 43 13.70 -0.87 9.61
C SER A 43 14.86 0.10 9.39
N ILE A 44 15.44 0.07 8.18
CA ILE A 44 16.51 0.99 7.79
C ILE A 44 15.99 2.44 7.77
N GLY A 45 14.78 2.68 7.27
CA GLY A 45 14.15 3.98 7.23
C GLY A 45 13.97 4.61 8.62
N VAL A 46 13.55 3.82 9.61
CA VAL A 46 13.41 4.29 10.99
C VAL A 46 14.77 4.63 11.60
N ILE A 47 15.80 3.82 11.36
CA ILE A 47 17.18 4.16 11.76
C ILE A 47 17.63 5.47 11.09
N CYS A 48 17.37 5.63 9.79
CA CYS A 48 17.67 6.89 9.09
C CYS A 48 16.90 8.08 9.66
N ASN A 49 15.66 7.89 10.16
CA ASN A 49 14.90 8.96 10.81
C ASN A 49 15.60 9.48 12.08
N VAL A 50 16.26 8.58 12.82
CA VAL A 50 17.03 8.96 14.01
C VAL A 50 18.32 9.70 13.65
N ILE A 51 18.98 9.29 12.57
CA ILE A 51 20.26 9.86 12.12
C ILE A 51 20.05 11.23 11.46
N PHE A 52 19.03 11.33 10.60
CA PHE A 52 18.84 12.47 9.73
C PHE A 52 18.29 13.69 10.48
N PRO A 53 18.75 14.90 10.14
CA PRO A 53 18.21 16.10 10.77
C PRO A 53 16.78 16.38 10.30
N ASP A 54 15.97 16.99 11.17
CA ASP A 54 14.54 17.25 10.92
C ASP A 54 14.28 18.03 9.62
N TRP A 55 15.16 18.95 9.26
CA TRP A 55 15.03 19.73 8.03
C TRP A 55 15.14 18.84 6.79
N LEU A 56 16.03 17.85 6.80
CA LEU A 56 16.23 16.92 5.70
C LEU A 56 15.02 16.00 5.54
N VAL A 57 14.50 15.47 6.65
CA VAL A 57 13.28 14.66 6.67
C VAL A 57 12.08 15.46 6.14
N THR A 58 11.95 16.72 6.56
CA THR A 58 10.89 17.62 6.10
C THR A 58 10.99 17.93 4.60
N VAL A 59 12.18 18.27 4.12
CA VAL A 59 12.42 18.53 2.68
C VAL A 59 12.12 17.29 1.86
N LEU A 60 12.59 16.12 2.30
CA LEU A 60 12.33 14.85 1.62
C LEU A 60 10.83 14.51 1.60
N PHE A 61 10.12 14.76 2.71
CA PHE A 61 8.67 14.59 2.81
C PHE A 61 7.93 15.46 1.77
N ILE A 62 8.30 16.74 1.67
CA ILE A 62 7.69 17.68 0.72
C ILE A 62 7.95 17.22 -0.72
N ILE A 63 9.22 16.91 -1.07
CA ILE A 63 9.59 16.45 -2.41
C ILE A 63 8.83 15.17 -2.77
N LEU A 64 8.86 14.17 -1.89
CA LEU A 64 8.20 12.88 -2.14
C LEU A 64 6.70 13.06 -2.33
N SER A 65 6.07 13.87 -1.49
CA SER A 65 4.62 14.06 -1.53
C SER A 65 4.18 14.86 -2.77
N LEU A 66 4.97 15.86 -3.20
CA LEU A 66 4.74 16.57 -4.46
C LEU A 66 4.89 15.64 -5.65
N VAL A 67 6.00 14.89 -5.76
CA VAL A 67 6.23 13.94 -6.86
C VAL A 67 5.12 12.89 -6.91
N THR A 68 4.75 12.32 -5.77
CA THR A 68 3.71 11.30 -5.68
C THR A 68 2.34 11.86 -6.06
N SER A 69 2.00 13.06 -5.56
CA SER A 69 0.73 13.72 -5.88
C SER A 69 0.64 14.07 -7.38
N THR A 70 1.70 14.64 -7.97
CA THR A 70 1.74 14.95 -9.41
C THR A 70 1.64 13.70 -10.27
N LYS A 71 2.38 12.63 -9.92
CA LYS A 71 2.27 11.34 -10.63
C LYS A 71 0.87 10.74 -10.53
N ALA A 72 0.29 10.75 -9.33
CA ALA A 72 -1.08 10.27 -9.11
C ALA A 72 -2.10 11.10 -9.92
N PHE A 73 -1.95 12.42 -9.95
CA PHE A 73 -2.81 13.31 -10.73
C PHE A 73 -2.72 13.02 -12.24
N MET A 74 -1.51 12.95 -12.78
CA MET A 74 -1.27 12.61 -14.20
C MET A 74 -1.91 11.29 -14.57
N LYS A 75 -1.75 10.28 -13.72
CA LYS A 75 -2.39 8.97 -13.90
C LYS A 75 -3.91 9.01 -13.78
N GLY A 76 -4.44 9.83 -12.89
CA GLY A 76 -5.87 10.12 -12.79
C GLY A 76 -6.42 10.68 -14.11
N VAL A 77 -5.71 11.63 -14.72
CA VAL A 77 -6.04 12.20 -16.04
C VAL A 77 -5.98 11.14 -17.14
N GLU A 78 -4.93 10.31 -17.18
CA GLU A 78 -4.83 9.22 -18.16
C GLU A 78 -5.96 8.21 -18.03
N THR A 79 -6.29 7.81 -16.79
CA THR A 79 -7.37 6.87 -16.50
C THR A 79 -8.73 7.48 -16.87
N TRP A 80 -8.94 8.76 -16.57
CA TRP A 80 -10.14 9.50 -16.97
C TRP A 80 -10.32 9.52 -18.49
N LYS A 81 -9.24 9.77 -19.24
CA LYS A 81 -9.28 9.75 -20.72
C LYS A 81 -9.66 8.37 -21.25
N LYS A 82 -9.10 7.29 -20.69
CA LYS A 82 -9.45 5.91 -21.06
C LYS A 82 -10.91 5.58 -20.76
N GLU A 83 -11.39 5.93 -19.56
CA GLU A 83 -12.79 5.74 -19.18
C GLU A 83 -13.76 6.54 -20.06
N ALA A 84 -13.42 7.80 -20.37
CA ALA A 84 -14.22 8.64 -21.26
C ALA A 84 -14.30 8.07 -22.69
N LEU A 85 -13.20 7.51 -23.19
CA LEU A 85 -13.17 6.84 -24.49
C LEU A 85 -14.08 5.59 -24.49
N LEU A 86 -13.97 4.73 -23.48
CA LEU A 86 -14.79 3.53 -23.35
C LEU A 86 -16.29 3.86 -23.30
N ILE A 87 -16.68 4.90 -22.55
CA ILE A 87 -18.07 5.36 -22.49
C ILE A 87 -18.53 5.86 -23.87
N ARG A 88 -17.69 6.58 -24.60
CA ARG A 88 -18.00 7.08 -25.94
C ARG A 88 -18.16 5.94 -26.95
N GLU A 89 -17.29 4.93 -26.91
CA GLU A 89 -17.38 3.73 -27.75
C GLU A 89 -18.62 2.90 -27.44
N ALA A 90 -18.96 2.75 -26.15
CA ALA A 90 -20.18 2.06 -25.73
C ALA A 90 -21.45 2.81 -26.23
N ALA A 91 -21.46 4.13 -26.14
CA ALA A 91 -22.54 4.96 -26.69
C ALA A 91 -22.64 4.84 -28.22
N ALA A 92 -21.50 4.81 -28.93
CA ALA A 92 -21.46 4.64 -30.38
C ALA A 92 -21.93 3.23 -30.82
N LYS A 93 -21.58 2.17 -30.07
CA LYS A 93 -22.09 0.81 -30.31
C LYS A 93 -23.60 0.73 -30.10
N LYS A 94 -24.12 1.37 -29.04
CA LYS A 94 -25.56 1.43 -28.77
C LYS A 94 -26.33 2.20 -29.86
N SER A 95 -25.74 3.26 -30.41
CA SER A 95 -26.27 4.00 -31.55
C SER A 95 -26.29 3.17 -32.84
N LYS A 96 -25.22 2.40 -33.14
CA LYS A 96 -25.18 1.53 -34.32
C LYS A 96 -26.15 0.35 -34.22
N GLN A 97 -26.28 -0.25 -33.03
CA GLN A 97 -27.24 -1.33 -32.77
C GLN A 97 -28.70 -0.87 -32.84
N SER A 98 -28.96 0.44 -32.69
CA SER A 98 -30.28 1.04 -32.88
C SER A 98 -30.56 1.46 -34.33
N SER A 99 -29.57 1.37 -35.23
CA SER A 99 -29.66 1.79 -36.63
C SER A 99 -29.68 0.64 -37.64
N ASP A 100 -29.29 -0.57 -37.24
CA ASP A 100 -29.48 -1.80 -38.03
C ASP A 100 -30.72 -2.57 -37.54
N GLY A 101 -31.87 -2.28 -38.17
CA GLY A 101 -32.95 -3.24 -38.44
C GLY A 101 -33.75 -3.86 -37.29
N ILE A 102 -35.00 -3.43 -37.16
CA ILE A 102 -36.09 -4.22 -36.57
C ILE A 102 -36.38 -5.41 -37.51
N GLU A 103 -36.21 -6.65 -37.04
CA GLU A 103 -36.94 -7.80 -37.58
C GLU A 103 -37.35 -8.71 -36.42
N TYR A 104 -38.65 -8.66 -36.08
CA TYR A 104 -39.26 -9.48 -35.04
C TYR A 104 -40.11 -10.56 -35.73
N THR A 105 -39.61 -11.79 -35.77
CA THR A 105 -40.43 -12.99 -35.95
C THR A 105 -40.47 -13.73 -34.61
N PRO A 106 -41.62 -14.20 -34.13
CA PRO A 106 -41.69 -14.91 -32.86
C PRO A 106 -41.38 -16.40 -33.07
N PRO A 107 -40.48 -17.01 -32.28
CA PRO A 107 -40.54 -18.44 -32.03
C PRO A 107 -41.10 -18.70 -30.63
N THR A 108 -42.21 -19.40 -30.66
CA THR A 108 -42.77 -20.29 -29.65
C THR A 108 -41.71 -21.16 -28.97
N GLY A 109 -41.77 -21.26 -27.64
CA GLY A 109 -41.45 -22.52 -26.95
C GLY A 109 -40.17 -22.58 -26.10
N SER A 110 -40.40 -22.99 -24.84
CA SER A 110 -39.50 -23.54 -23.81
C SER A 110 -38.44 -22.63 -23.20
N ASP A 111 -38.87 -21.95 -22.12
CA ASP A 111 -38.28 -22.00 -20.78
C ASP A 111 -36.87 -22.61 -20.67
N ASP A 112 -35.86 -21.74 -20.67
CA ASP A 112 -34.70 -21.85 -19.79
C ASP A 112 -34.38 -20.45 -19.30
N ILE A 113 -35.15 -20.02 -18.30
CA ILE A 113 -34.83 -18.87 -17.48
C ILE A 113 -33.50 -19.21 -16.78
N VAL A 114 -32.38 -18.75 -17.35
CA VAL A 114 -31.14 -18.59 -16.60
C VAL A 114 -31.45 -17.56 -15.52
N GLU A 115 -31.87 -18.09 -14.39
CA GLU A 115 -32.19 -17.40 -13.15
C GLU A 115 -30.98 -16.54 -12.79
N THR A 116 -31.00 -15.29 -13.22
CA THR A 116 -30.03 -14.29 -12.81
C THR A 116 -30.43 -13.92 -11.39
N ARG A 117 -30.08 -14.80 -10.44
CA ARG A 117 -30.32 -14.53 -9.02
C ARG A 117 -29.70 -13.18 -8.70
N PRO A 118 -30.45 -12.25 -8.07
CA PRO A 118 -29.84 -11.04 -7.53
C PRO A 118 -28.71 -11.46 -6.59
N PRO A 119 -27.61 -10.68 -6.47
CA PRO A 119 -26.55 -11.01 -5.55
C PRO A 119 -27.17 -11.05 -4.16
N THR A 120 -27.40 -12.27 -3.68
CA THR A 120 -27.98 -12.49 -2.37
C THR A 120 -26.94 -11.97 -1.39
N ASP A 121 -27.34 -11.00 -0.58
CA ASP A 121 -26.57 -10.42 0.53
C ASP A 121 -26.30 -11.47 1.64
N GLU A 122 -25.78 -12.64 1.27
CA GLU A 122 -25.12 -13.51 2.23
C GLU A 122 -23.76 -12.88 2.50
N ALA A 123 -23.58 -12.37 3.71
CA ALA A 123 -22.28 -11.96 4.23
C ALA A 123 -21.30 -13.14 4.13
N LEU A 124 -20.61 -13.20 2.98
CA LEU A 124 -19.67 -14.27 2.67
C LEU A 124 -18.63 -14.37 3.78
N SER A 125 -18.45 -15.59 4.29
CA SER A 125 -17.51 -15.90 5.37
C SER A 125 -16.11 -15.38 5.03
N ILE A 126 -15.66 -14.35 5.76
CA ILE A 126 -14.34 -13.71 5.68
C ILE A 126 -13.21 -14.77 5.62
N TRP A 127 -13.41 -15.86 6.35
CA TRP A 127 -12.47 -16.96 6.49
C TRP A 127 -12.20 -17.72 5.20
N LYS A 128 -13.16 -17.78 4.27
CA LYS A 128 -13.01 -18.50 3.00
C LYS A 128 -12.25 -17.67 1.95
N ASN A 129 -12.11 -16.37 2.16
CA ASN A 129 -11.43 -15.43 1.25
C ASN A 129 -9.94 -15.21 1.64
N ILE A 130 -9.50 -15.78 2.76
CA ILE A 130 -8.13 -15.68 3.24
C ILE A 130 -7.32 -16.89 2.73
N TYR A 131 -6.27 -16.60 1.98
CA TYR A 131 -5.26 -17.59 1.61
C TYR A 131 -4.33 -17.84 2.81
N TRP A 132 -4.70 -18.81 3.65
CA TRP A 132 -4.07 -19.05 4.96
C TRP A 132 -2.58 -19.41 4.90
N LYS A 133 -2.13 -20.09 3.84
CA LYS A 133 -0.71 -20.43 3.68
C LYS A 133 0.13 -19.18 3.44
N GLU A 134 -0.32 -18.33 2.53
CA GLU A 134 0.32 -17.09 2.13
C GLU A 134 0.28 -16.08 3.27
N PHE A 135 -0.90 -15.91 3.90
CA PHE A 135 -1.08 -15.06 5.06
C PHE A 135 -0.24 -15.50 6.25
N GLY A 136 -0.15 -16.82 6.50
CA GLY A 136 0.72 -17.39 7.53
C GLY A 136 2.20 -17.11 7.27
N LEU A 137 2.66 -17.22 6.01
CA LEU A 137 4.02 -16.88 5.63
C LEU A 137 4.32 -15.38 5.83
N LEU A 138 3.38 -14.49 5.50
CA LEU A 138 3.49 -13.05 5.77
C LEU A 138 3.62 -12.74 7.26
N ILE A 139 2.79 -13.36 8.10
CA ILE A 139 2.87 -13.22 9.57
C ILE A 139 4.20 -13.76 10.09
N PHE A 140 4.65 -14.90 9.58
CA PHE A 140 5.92 -15.50 9.99
C PHE A 140 7.11 -14.56 9.71
N VAL A 141 7.18 -14.01 8.49
CA VAL A 141 8.23 -13.02 8.14
C VAL A 141 8.12 -11.78 9.00
N TRP A 142 6.90 -11.29 9.24
CA TRP A 142 6.68 -10.14 10.11
C TRP A 142 7.15 -10.39 11.54
N ALA A 143 6.79 -11.53 12.12
CA ALA A 143 7.21 -11.89 13.47
C ALA A 143 8.72 -12.11 13.56
N ALA A 144 9.34 -12.71 12.54
CA ALA A 144 10.78 -12.92 12.49
C ALA A 144 11.54 -11.59 12.46
N ILE A 145 11.17 -10.67 11.56
CA ILE A 145 11.79 -9.34 11.47
C ILE A 145 11.55 -8.56 12.77
N LEU A 146 10.34 -8.57 13.31
CA LEU A 146 10.00 -7.90 14.56
C LEU A 146 10.83 -8.44 15.74
N THR A 147 10.99 -9.76 15.83
CA THR A 147 11.79 -10.38 16.89
C THR A 147 13.25 -9.96 16.80
N LEU A 148 13.81 -9.89 15.58
CA LEU A 148 15.16 -9.39 15.37
C LEU A 148 15.30 -7.92 15.79
N GLN A 149 14.32 -7.06 15.46
CA GLN A 149 14.33 -5.65 15.87
C GLN A 149 14.23 -5.47 17.39
N VAL A 150 13.33 -6.22 18.04
CA VAL A 150 13.19 -6.21 19.49
C VAL A 150 14.50 -6.69 20.14
N ALA A 151 15.11 -7.75 19.63
CA ALA A 151 16.40 -8.23 20.10
C ALA A 151 17.50 -7.17 19.93
N MET A 152 17.54 -6.45 18.80
CA MET A 152 18.48 -5.34 18.57
C MET A 152 18.35 -4.23 19.62
N ASN A 153 17.15 -3.98 20.15
CA ASN A 153 16.94 -2.97 21.19
C ASN A 153 17.51 -3.35 22.56
N TYR A 154 17.75 -4.64 22.83
CA TYR A 154 18.37 -5.12 24.07
C TYR A 154 19.90 -5.21 23.99
N VAL A 155 20.48 -4.96 22.82
CA VAL A 155 21.92 -5.00 22.59
C VAL A 155 22.46 -3.57 22.52
N GLU A 156 23.64 -3.35 23.06
CA GLU A 156 24.34 -2.07 22.97
C GLU A 156 24.50 -1.62 21.51
N THR A 157 24.20 -0.34 21.27
CA THR A 157 24.34 0.28 19.96
C THR A 157 25.79 0.18 19.50
N CYS A 158 26.00 -0.11 18.21
CA CYS A 158 27.33 -0.27 17.60
C CYS A 158 28.16 -1.48 18.08
N SER A 159 27.58 -2.41 18.86
CA SER A 159 28.21 -3.71 19.18
C SER A 159 28.23 -4.66 17.98
N THR A 160 29.17 -5.62 17.96
CA THR A 160 29.23 -6.69 16.94
C THR A 160 27.92 -7.47 16.85
N LEU A 161 27.25 -7.70 17.99
CA LEU A 161 25.96 -8.42 18.04
C LEU A 161 24.83 -7.61 17.38
N TYR A 162 24.84 -6.29 17.51
CA TYR A 162 23.88 -5.41 16.86
C TYR A 162 23.97 -5.52 15.33
N TRP A 163 25.20 -5.49 14.79
CA TRP A 163 25.44 -5.65 13.35
C TRP A 163 25.07 -7.05 12.86
N VAL A 164 25.31 -8.10 13.67
CA VAL A 164 24.87 -9.47 13.33
C VAL A 164 23.35 -9.55 13.22
N PHE A 165 22.60 -9.03 14.18
CA PHE A 165 21.13 -9.03 14.10
C PHE A 165 20.59 -8.18 12.96
N SER A 166 21.21 -7.03 12.69
CA SER A 166 20.88 -6.18 11.53
C SER A 166 21.10 -6.92 10.20
N LEU A 167 22.26 -7.57 10.04
CA LEU A 167 22.57 -8.35 8.84
C LEU A 167 21.70 -9.59 8.71
N LEU A 168 21.23 -10.18 9.82
CA LEU A 168 20.33 -11.34 9.84
C LEU A 168 18.94 -11.03 9.27
N GLN A 169 18.52 -9.76 9.24
CA GLN A 169 17.26 -9.36 8.58
C GLN A 169 17.33 -9.55 7.06
N ILE A 170 18.51 -9.41 6.44
CA ILE A 170 18.72 -9.52 5.00
C ILE A 170 18.41 -10.93 4.48
N PRO A 171 18.97 -12.04 5.01
CA PRO A 171 18.67 -13.37 4.52
C PRO A 171 17.21 -13.77 4.79
N VAL A 172 16.59 -13.29 5.87
CA VAL A 172 15.17 -13.54 6.17
C VAL A 172 14.27 -12.90 5.11
N SER A 173 14.51 -11.61 4.78
CA SER A 173 13.72 -10.90 3.79
C SER A 173 14.00 -11.36 2.36
N ALA A 174 15.29 -11.47 2.00
CA ALA A 174 15.74 -11.92 0.68
C ALA A 174 15.35 -13.36 0.41
N GLY A 175 15.47 -14.26 1.39
CA GLY A 175 15.10 -15.67 1.23
C GLY A 175 13.64 -15.83 0.81
N VAL A 176 12.71 -15.14 1.47
CA VAL A 176 11.27 -15.25 1.17
C VAL A 176 10.94 -14.57 -0.16
N SER A 177 11.47 -13.38 -0.43
CA SER A 177 11.24 -12.71 -1.73
C SER A 177 11.84 -13.49 -2.90
N ILE A 178 13.02 -14.10 -2.74
CA ILE A 178 13.64 -14.97 -3.76
C ILE A 178 12.82 -16.25 -3.95
N TYR A 179 12.38 -16.90 -2.86
CA TYR A 179 11.52 -18.08 -2.93
C TYR A 179 10.25 -17.79 -3.74
N GLN A 180 9.59 -16.65 -3.46
CA GLN A 180 8.41 -16.22 -4.20
C GLN A 180 8.74 -15.89 -5.67
N ALA A 181 9.83 -15.17 -5.92
CA ALA A 181 10.27 -14.82 -7.28
C ALA A 181 10.58 -16.07 -8.12
N VAL A 182 11.23 -17.08 -7.53
CA VAL A 182 11.50 -18.36 -8.19
C VAL A 182 10.19 -19.12 -8.46
N GLY A 183 9.24 -19.13 -7.52
CA GLY A 183 7.91 -19.71 -7.73
C GLY A 183 7.14 -19.07 -8.89
N LEU A 184 7.27 -17.74 -9.05
CA LEU A 184 6.69 -16.98 -10.17
C LEU A 184 7.40 -17.26 -11.51
N VAL A 185 8.73 -17.37 -11.51
CA VAL A 185 9.52 -17.71 -12.71
C VAL A 185 9.25 -19.14 -13.19
N GLN A 186 9.07 -20.08 -12.26
CA GLN A 186 8.78 -21.49 -12.56
C GLN A 186 7.31 -21.71 -12.99
N GLY A 187 6.47 -20.67 -13.00
CA GLY A 187 5.05 -20.80 -13.35
C GLY A 187 4.20 -21.52 -12.30
N LYS A 188 4.74 -21.83 -11.12
CA LYS A 188 4.00 -22.43 -10.00
C LYS A 188 3.03 -21.44 -9.34
N ARG A 189 3.27 -20.14 -9.53
CA ARG A 189 2.43 -19.04 -9.04
C ARG A 189 2.24 -18.03 -10.16
N VAL A 190 1.08 -17.37 -10.18
CA VAL A 190 0.75 -16.37 -11.20
C VAL A 190 0.23 -15.13 -10.48
N ILE A 191 0.80 -13.96 -10.80
CA ILE A 191 0.24 -12.69 -10.36
C ILE A 191 -1.09 -12.54 -11.09
N SER A 192 -2.18 -12.83 -10.38
CA SER A 192 -3.52 -12.94 -10.96
C SER A 192 -4.00 -11.62 -11.56
N SER A 193 -3.38 -10.50 -11.16
CA SER A 193 -3.65 -9.17 -11.72
C SER A 193 -2.95 -8.88 -13.06
N ARG A 194 -1.99 -9.68 -13.53
CA ARG A 194 -1.17 -9.37 -14.71
C ARG A 194 -1.43 -10.37 -15.84
N ALA A 195 -2.45 -10.11 -16.65
CA ALA A 195 -2.91 -11.06 -17.66
C ALA A 195 -2.06 -11.14 -18.96
N ASN A 196 -1.15 -10.20 -19.29
CA ASN A 196 -0.54 -10.26 -20.65
C ASN A 196 0.69 -9.36 -20.93
N THR A 197 1.81 -9.44 -20.19
CA THR A 197 3.03 -8.69 -20.59
C THR A 197 4.27 -9.59 -20.64
N HIS A 198 4.71 -9.88 -21.87
CA HIS A 198 5.81 -10.76 -22.27
C HIS A 198 7.22 -10.15 -22.10
N THR A 199 7.40 -9.13 -21.25
CA THR A 199 8.73 -8.61 -20.92
C THR A 199 9.50 -9.57 -20.01
N SER A 200 10.83 -9.53 -20.02
CA SER A 200 11.70 -10.42 -19.24
C SER A 200 11.30 -10.45 -17.76
N LEU A 201 10.57 -11.48 -17.36
CA LEU A 201 9.89 -11.60 -16.08
C LEU A 201 10.84 -11.39 -14.89
N LYS A 202 12.11 -11.82 -15.04
CA LYS A 202 13.19 -11.63 -14.06
C LYS A 202 13.51 -10.16 -13.77
N SER A 203 13.65 -9.30 -14.79
CA SER A 203 14.01 -7.89 -14.57
C SER A 203 12.89 -7.12 -13.86
N HIS A 204 11.64 -7.42 -14.19
CA HIS A 204 10.48 -6.85 -13.51
C HIS A 204 10.38 -7.28 -12.05
N LEU A 205 10.64 -8.54 -11.73
CA LEU A 205 10.64 -9.03 -10.34
C LEU A 205 11.67 -8.30 -9.49
N VAL A 206 12.91 -8.18 -9.99
CA VAL A 206 13.99 -7.44 -9.32
C VAL A 206 13.59 -5.97 -9.12
N LEU A 207 13.00 -5.35 -10.14
CA LEU A 207 12.52 -3.97 -10.08
C LEU A 207 11.43 -3.80 -9.00
N ILE A 208 10.48 -4.73 -8.89
CA ILE A 208 9.43 -4.71 -7.87
C ILE A 208 10.03 -4.83 -6.46
N CYS A 209 10.99 -5.72 -6.25
CA CYS A 209 11.68 -5.86 -4.96
C CYS A 209 12.48 -4.59 -4.61
N PHE A 210 13.16 -3.99 -5.58
CA PHE A 210 13.90 -2.74 -5.39
C PHE A 210 12.98 -1.57 -5.03
N PHE A 211 11.85 -1.42 -5.73
CA PHE A 211 10.84 -0.43 -5.36
C PHE A 211 10.19 -0.75 -4.01
N GLY A 212 9.99 -2.03 -3.71
CA GLY A 212 9.65 -2.58 -2.39
C GLY A 212 10.51 -1.99 -1.29
N PHE A 213 11.81 -2.22 -1.42
CA PHE A 213 12.83 -1.77 -0.48
C PHE A 213 12.86 -0.24 -0.33
N THR A 214 12.95 0.50 -1.44
CA THR A 214 13.03 1.97 -1.43
C THR A 214 11.77 2.62 -0.85
N ALA A 215 10.59 2.11 -1.17
CA ALA A 215 9.34 2.54 -0.56
C ALA A 215 9.28 2.21 0.94
N GLY A 216 9.92 1.11 1.36
CA GLY A 216 10.11 0.77 2.76
C GLY A 216 10.98 1.80 3.48
N VAL A 217 12.15 2.12 2.93
CA VAL A 217 13.08 3.12 3.49
C VAL A 217 12.39 4.47 3.64
N LEU A 218 11.75 4.96 2.58
CA LEU A 218 11.00 6.22 2.62
C LEU A 218 9.79 6.14 3.55
N GLY A 219 9.11 4.99 3.59
CA GLY A 219 7.94 4.74 4.42
C GLY A 219 8.27 4.69 5.92
N GLY A 220 9.40 4.10 6.31
CA GLY A 220 9.92 4.08 7.68
C GLY A 220 10.44 5.45 8.09
N LEU A 221 11.24 6.09 7.22
CA LEU A 221 11.81 7.41 7.45
C LEU A 221 10.75 8.50 7.70
N LEU A 222 9.65 8.45 6.95
CA LEU A 222 8.56 9.42 7.05
C LEU A 222 7.42 8.96 7.97
N GLY A 223 7.46 7.71 8.44
CA GLY A 223 6.39 7.10 9.22
C GLY A 223 5.09 6.87 8.43
N LEU A 224 5.10 6.90 7.09
CA LEU A 224 3.93 6.74 6.21
C LEU A 224 3.52 5.28 5.95
N GLY A 225 4.38 4.30 6.29
CA GLY A 225 4.08 2.87 6.10
C GLY A 225 4.15 2.37 4.64
N GLY A 226 4.87 3.05 3.76
CA GLY A 226 5.24 2.60 2.40
C GLY A 226 4.11 2.47 1.36
N GLY A 227 2.86 2.24 1.78
CA GLY A 227 1.74 1.98 0.86
C GLY A 227 1.33 3.18 0.01
N VAL A 228 1.65 4.42 0.43
CA VAL A 228 1.44 5.64 -0.38
C VAL A 228 2.26 5.59 -1.67
N ILE A 229 3.45 4.99 -1.63
CA ILE A 229 4.35 4.83 -2.78
C ILE A 229 3.94 3.61 -3.62
N MET A 230 3.43 2.55 -2.96
CA MET A 230 3.02 1.31 -3.63
C MET A 230 1.80 1.47 -4.54
N GLY A 231 0.83 2.30 -4.17
CA GLY A 231 -0.38 2.50 -4.95
C GLY A 231 -0.10 2.92 -6.41
N PRO A 232 0.61 4.04 -6.64
CA PRO A 232 0.98 4.48 -7.99
C PRO A 232 1.83 3.47 -8.74
N LEU A 233 2.77 2.81 -8.06
CA LEU A 233 3.65 1.78 -8.64
C LEU A 233 2.86 0.59 -9.16
N PHE A 234 1.93 0.04 -8.37
CA PHE A 234 1.08 -1.07 -8.80
C PHE A 234 0.22 -0.68 -10.00
N LEU A 235 -0.27 0.55 -10.04
CA LEU A 235 -0.96 1.05 -11.22
C LEU A 235 -0.02 1.15 -12.44
N GLU A 236 1.30 1.39 -12.28
CA GLU A 236 2.28 1.46 -13.39
C GLU A 236 2.55 0.06 -13.94
N LEU A 237 2.45 -0.95 -13.08
CA LEU A 237 2.49 -2.36 -13.46
C LEU A 237 1.19 -2.85 -14.16
N GLY A 238 0.19 -1.98 -14.32
CA GLY A 238 -1.07 -2.29 -14.99
C GLY A 238 -2.10 -3.00 -14.11
N ILE A 239 -1.89 -3.03 -12.79
CA ILE A 239 -2.81 -3.63 -11.82
C ILE A 239 -4.07 -2.75 -11.71
N PRO A 240 -5.28 -3.32 -11.69
CA PRO A 240 -6.50 -2.54 -11.59
C PRO A 240 -6.54 -1.76 -10.27
N PRO A 241 -7.06 -0.52 -10.25
CA PRO A 241 -6.97 0.36 -9.08
C PRO A 241 -7.52 -0.21 -7.78
N GLN A 242 -8.57 -1.02 -7.86
CA GLN A 242 -9.20 -1.64 -6.68
C GLN A 242 -8.26 -2.66 -6.02
N VAL A 243 -7.62 -3.53 -6.80
CA VAL A 243 -6.67 -4.54 -6.29
C VAL A 243 -5.37 -3.89 -5.83
N SER A 244 -4.87 -2.90 -6.57
CA SER A 244 -3.70 -2.12 -6.20
C SER A 244 -3.89 -1.47 -4.82
N SER A 245 -5.01 -0.77 -4.62
CA SER A 245 -5.34 -0.11 -3.35
C SER A 245 -5.47 -1.11 -2.19
N ALA A 246 -6.16 -2.23 -2.42
CA ALA A 246 -6.34 -3.26 -1.39
C ALA A 246 -5.01 -3.91 -0.98
N THR A 247 -4.18 -4.27 -1.97
CA THR A 247 -2.88 -4.92 -1.75
C THR A 247 -1.87 -3.95 -1.12
N ALA A 248 -1.85 -2.68 -1.54
CA ALA A 248 -0.99 -1.67 -0.93
C ALA A 248 -1.38 -1.38 0.53
N THR A 249 -2.68 -1.33 0.85
CA THR A 249 -3.16 -1.15 2.22
C THR A 249 -2.86 -2.37 3.09
N PHE A 250 -2.96 -3.56 2.52
CA PHE A 250 -2.54 -4.80 3.19
C PHE A 250 -1.05 -4.78 3.52
N ALA A 251 -0.18 -4.39 2.58
CA ALA A 251 1.25 -4.23 2.86
C ALA A 251 1.55 -3.11 3.86
N MET A 252 0.78 -2.02 3.82
CA MET A 252 0.86 -0.92 4.77
C MET A 252 0.55 -1.36 6.20
N MET A 253 -0.38 -2.31 6.41
CA MET A 253 -0.72 -2.81 7.75
C MET A 253 0.49 -3.45 8.46
N PHE A 254 1.27 -4.28 7.76
CA PHE A 254 2.43 -4.94 8.34
C PHE A 254 3.64 -4.01 8.47
N SER A 255 3.91 -3.20 7.45
CA SER A 255 5.02 -2.25 7.49
C SER A 255 4.82 -1.15 8.54
N SER A 256 3.61 -0.60 8.67
CA SER A 256 3.32 0.42 9.68
C SER A 256 3.28 -0.15 11.11
N SER A 257 2.87 -1.41 11.31
CA SER A 257 2.91 -2.03 12.64
C SER A 257 4.34 -2.25 13.14
N ILE A 258 5.26 -2.66 12.25
CA ILE A 258 6.69 -2.69 12.56
C ILE A 258 7.20 -1.30 12.94
N ALA A 259 6.96 -0.30 12.10
CA ALA A 259 7.44 1.07 12.37
C ALA A 259 6.93 1.61 13.72
N VAL A 260 5.66 1.35 14.06
CA VAL A 260 5.11 1.77 15.35
C VAL A 260 5.84 1.12 16.52
N ILE A 261 6.18 -0.16 16.43
CA ILE A 261 6.92 -0.86 17.48
C ILE A 261 8.34 -0.31 17.56
N GLU A 262 9.03 -0.09 16.43
CA GLU A 262 10.37 0.49 16.43
C GLU A 262 10.40 1.91 17.02
N TYR A 263 9.48 2.78 16.60
CA TYR A 263 9.37 4.13 17.18
C TYR A 263 8.97 4.11 18.66
N TYR A 264 8.24 3.09 19.10
CA TYR A 264 7.92 2.88 20.50
C TYR A 264 9.16 2.46 21.31
N LEU A 265 9.95 1.51 20.80
CA LEU A 265 11.21 1.07 21.42
C LEU A 265 12.21 2.23 21.52
N LEU A 266 12.20 3.15 20.55
CA LEU A 266 12.98 4.38 20.56
C LEU A 266 12.41 5.51 21.46
N ASN A 267 11.35 5.24 22.23
CA ASN A 267 10.67 6.20 23.11
C ASN A 267 10.27 7.53 22.43
N ARG A 268 9.94 7.50 21.13
CA ARG A 268 9.71 8.72 20.32
C ARG A 268 8.32 9.33 20.49
N PHE A 269 7.39 8.66 21.15
CA PHE A 269 6.05 9.22 21.38
C PHE A 269 5.38 8.64 22.65
N PRO A 270 4.49 9.42 23.29
CA PRO A 270 3.68 8.94 24.42
C PRO A 270 2.54 8.00 23.97
N ILE A 271 2.42 6.84 24.63
CA ILE A 271 1.43 5.78 24.34
C ILE A 271 -0.03 6.27 24.34
N PRO A 272 -0.50 7.09 25.32
CA PRO A 272 -1.91 7.47 25.39
C PRO A 272 -2.40 8.23 24.14
N TYR A 273 -1.59 9.16 23.64
CA TYR A 273 -1.90 9.91 22.42
C TYR A 273 -1.90 9.00 21.19
N ALA A 274 -0.95 8.07 21.10
CA ALA A 274 -0.87 7.13 19.99
C ALA A 274 -2.09 6.20 19.91
N LEU A 275 -2.58 5.71 21.05
CA LEU A 275 -3.80 4.91 21.12
C LEU A 275 -5.03 5.74 20.71
N PHE A 276 -5.17 6.96 21.24
CA PHE A 276 -6.27 7.86 20.88
C PHE A 276 -6.32 8.11 19.36
N PHE A 277 -5.21 8.53 18.75
CA PHE A 277 -5.16 8.75 17.29
C PHE A 277 -5.36 7.47 16.48
N THR A 278 -4.99 6.31 17.02
CA THR A 278 -5.23 5.03 16.36
C THR A 278 -6.72 4.69 16.35
N CYS A 279 -7.44 4.88 17.46
CA CYS A 279 -8.89 4.70 17.52
C CYS A 279 -9.63 5.66 16.58
N VAL A 280 -9.28 6.95 16.61
CA VAL A 280 -9.88 7.95 15.73
C VAL A 280 -9.64 7.60 14.26
N ALA A 281 -8.41 7.25 13.89
CA ALA A 281 -8.10 6.88 12.51
C ALA A 281 -8.76 5.58 12.06
N PHE A 282 -8.93 4.60 12.96
CA PHE A 282 -9.65 3.37 12.68
C PHE A 282 -11.12 3.66 12.31
N ILE A 283 -11.81 4.46 13.13
CA ILE A 283 -13.21 4.85 12.88
C ILE A 283 -13.30 5.68 11.60
N ALA A 284 -12.43 6.69 11.45
CA ALA A 284 -12.40 7.55 10.28
C ALA A 284 -12.15 6.77 8.98
N ALA A 285 -11.29 5.75 9.01
CA ALA A 285 -11.03 4.90 7.86
C ALA A 285 -12.22 3.98 7.53
N ILE A 286 -12.95 3.43 8.50
CA ILE A 286 -14.19 2.69 8.23
C ILE A 286 -15.20 3.59 7.52
N VAL A 287 -15.46 4.78 8.09
CA VAL A 287 -16.39 5.75 7.51
C VAL A 287 -15.91 6.18 6.12
N GLY A 288 -14.62 6.48 5.97
CA GLY A 288 -14.00 6.85 4.71
C GLY A 288 -14.14 5.78 3.64
N GLN A 289 -13.96 4.51 3.97
CA GLN A 289 -14.15 3.40 3.04
C GLN A 289 -15.62 3.19 2.65
N LEU A 290 -16.58 3.40 3.57
CA LEU A 290 -18.01 3.35 3.25
C LEU A 290 -18.41 4.49 2.30
N VAL A 291 -17.95 5.72 2.59
CA VAL A 291 -18.21 6.90 1.76
C VAL A 291 -17.55 6.73 0.38
N ALA A 292 -16.28 6.33 0.34
CA ALA A 292 -15.55 6.10 -0.91
C ALA A 292 -16.28 5.07 -1.78
N ARG A 293 -16.75 3.95 -1.21
CA ARG A 293 -17.54 2.95 -1.95
C ARG A 293 -18.84 3.52 -2.51
N LYS A 294 -19.59 4.26 -1.69
CA LYS A 294 -20.84 4.90 -2.14
C LYS A 294 -20.58 5.90 -3.27
N LEU A 295 -19.46 6.63 -3.19
CA LEU A 295 -19.01 7.57 -4.21
C LEU A 295 -18.63 6.87 -5.51
N ILE A 296 -17.93 5.73 -5.43
CA ILE A 296 -17.55 4.90 -6.59
C ILE A 296 -18.79 4.39 -7.31
N ASN A 297 -19.77 3.87 -6.57
CA ASN A 297 -21.02 3.39 -7.16
C ASN A 297 -21.85 4.51 -7.77
N TRP A 298 -21.81 5.71 -7.19
CA TRP A 298 -22.55 6.85 -7.69
C TRP A 298 -21.95 7.44 -8.97
N PHE A 299 -20.63 7.60 -9.03
CA PHE A 299 -19.95 8.17 -10.19
C PHE A 299 -19.58 7.15 -11.28
N GLY A 300 -19.51 5.85 -10.94
CA GLY A 300 -19.22 4.77 -11.89
C GLY A 300 -17.83 4.85 -12.56
N ARG A 301 -16.91 5.65 -12.01
CA ARG A 301 -15.59 5.96 -12.60
C ARG A 301 -14.48 5.80 -11.56
N ALA A 302 -13.49 4.96 -11.84
CA ALA A 302 -12.37 4.72 -10.93
C ALA A 302 -11.38 5.90 -10.92
N SER A 303 -11.31 6.67 -12.01
CA SER A 303 -10.49 7.88 -12.14
C SER A 303 -10.77 8.93 -11.06
N PHE A 304 -12.00 9.06 -10.58
CA PHE A 304 -12.37 10.02 -9.54
C PHE A 304 -11.68 9.72 -8.20
N ILE A 305 -11.51 8.44 -7.85
CA ILE A 305 -10.81 8.00 -6.64
C ILE A 305 -9.36 8.52 -6.65
N ILE A 306 -8.70 8.39 -7.81
CA ILE A 306 -7.30 8.78 -7.98
C ILE A 306 -7.14 10.30 -7.80
N PHE A 307 -8.08 11.10 -8.32
CA PHE A 307 -8.09 12.55 -8.11
C PHE A 307 -8.30 12.93 -6.65
N VAL A 308 -9.26 12.31 -5.95
CA VAL A 308 -9.50 12.57 -4.52
C VAL A 308 -8.27 12.22 -3.69
N LEU A 309 -7.62 11.08 -3.95
CA LEU A 309 -6.40 10.67 -3.25
C LEU A 309 -5.24 11.64 -3.51
N SER A 310 -5.02 12.06 -4.76
CA SER A 310 -3.99 13.03 -5.12
C SER A 310 -4.20 14.39 -4.42
N PHE A 311 -5.44 14.87 -4.38
CA PHE A 311 -5.81 16.13 -3.73
C PHE A 311 -5.64 16.07 -2.21
N MET A 312 -6.02 14.95 -1.58
CA MET A 312 -5.80 14.72 -0.15
C MET A 312 -4.32 14.74 0.23
N ILE A 313 -3.46 14.11 -0.58
CA ILE A 313 -2.00 14.17 -0.37
C ILE A 313 -1.52 15.62 -0.49
N PHE A 314 -1.97 16.35 -1.52
CA PHE A 314 -1.57 17.74 -1.72
C PHE A 314 -1.97 18.65 -0.55
N ILE A 315 -3.21 18.53 -0.08
CA ILE A 315 -3.68 19.26 1.10
C ILE A 315 -2.85 18.89 2.33
N GLY A 316 -2.53 17.60 2.54
CA GLY A 316 -1.75 17.14 3.69
C GLY A 316 -0.33 17.69 3.75
N VAL A 317 0.28 17.99 2.60
CA VAL A 317 1.64 18.57 2.53
C VAL A 317 1.69 19.98 3.09
N ILE A 318 0.64 20.78 2.90
CA ILE A 318 0.62 22.19 3.31
C ILE A 318 0.80 22.35 4.83
N PRO A 319 0.00 21.73 5.71
CA PRO A 319 0.17 21.87 7.15
C PRO A 319 1.41 21.14 7.66
N LEU A 320 1.71 19.90 7.20
CA LEU A 320 2.89 19.17 7.68
C LEU A 320 4.20 19.85 7.25
N GLY A 321 4.30 20.23 5.99
CA GLY A 321 5.44 20.98 5.46
C GLY A 321 5.56 22.35 6.13
N GLY A 322 4.44 23.04 6.35
CA GLY A 322 4.40 24.32 7.06
C GLY A 322 4.94 24.22 8.49
N VAL A 323 4.46 23.25 9.28
CA VAL A 323 4.94 23.00 10.65
C VAL A 323 6.43 22.64 10.65
N GLY A 324 6.87 21.80 9.70
CA GLY A 324 8.29 21.46 9.56
C GLY A 324 9.18 22.68 9.29
N ILE A 325 8.76 23.57 8.39
CA ILE A 325 9.48 24.82 8.07
C ILE A 325 9.49 25.78 9.27
N LEU A 326 8.36 25.91 9.98
CA LEU A 326 8.28 26.76 11.17
C LEU A 326 9.22 26.26 12.28
N ASN A 327 9.25 24.94 12.51
CA ASN A 327 10.13 24.34 13.50
C ASN A 327 11.61 24.51 13.11
N MET A 328 11.93 24.36 11.82
CA MET A 328 13.27 24.63 11.29
C MET A 328 13.69 26.08 11.53
N LYS A 329 12.83 27.06 11.20
CA LYS A 329 13.11 28.49 11.44
C LYS A 329 13.37 28.75 12.92
N HIS A 330 12.57 28.16 13.80
CA HIS A 330 12.71 28.31 15.24
C HIS A 330 14.05 27.74 15.76
N LYS A 331 14.48 26.57 15.28
CA LYS A 331 15.79 25.97 15.62
C LYS A 331 16.98 26.80 15.13
N ILE A 332 16.88 27.37 13.92
CA ILE A 332 17.90 28.28 13.36
C ILE A 332 18.08 29.51 14.26
N VAL A 333 16.96 30.12 14.69
CA VAL A 333 16.97 31.33 15.54
C VAL A 333 17.59 31.04 16.91
N ARG A 334 17.43 29.82 17.45
CA ARG A 334 18.00 29.42 18.74
C ARG A 334 19.43 28.91 18.66
N HIS A 335 20.06 28.90 17.49
CA HIS A 335 21.40 28.32 17.26
C HIS A 335 21.52 26.87 17.77
N GLU A 336 20.44 26.08 17.69
CA GLU A 336 20.45 24.67 18.06
C GLU A 336 21.18 23.83 17.00
N TYR A 337 21.73 22.67 17.41
CA TYR A 337 22.42 21.76 16.49
C TYR A 337 21.44 21.22 15.43
N MET A 338 21.77 21.41 14.15
CA MET A 338 20.95 20.97 13.00
C MET A 338 21.64 19.91 12.13
N GLY A 339 22.74 19.32 12.62
CA GLY A 339 23.49 18.30 11.93
C GLY A 339 22.93 16.90 12.14
N PHE A 340 23.66 15.90 11.64
CA PHE A 340 23.32 14.49 11.83
C PHE A 340 23.56 14.06 13.27
N HIS A 341 22.63 13.25 13.81
CA HIS A 341 22.76 12.71 15.16
C HIS A 341 23.57 11.41 15.12
N ASP A 342 24.39 11.20 16.15
CA ASP A 342 25.24 10.02 16.27
C ASP A 342 24.46 8.88 16.94
N ILE A 343 24.36 7.75 16.25
CA ILE A 343 23.65 6.56 16.73
C ILE A 343 24.36 5.88 17.91
N CYS A 344 25.68 6.01 18.02
CA CYS A 344 26.45 5.35 19.08
C CYS A 344 26.48 6.17 20.38
N LYS A 345 25.84 7.36 20.43
CA LYS A 345 25.73 8.20 21.63
C LYS A 345 24.37 8.11 22.32
N PHE A 346 23.43 7.36 21.76
CA PHE A 346 22.20 6.98 22.46
C PHE A 346 22.56 5.87 23.45
N ASP A 347 23.21 6.24 24.56
CA ASP A 347 23.30 5.41 25.75
C ASP A 347 21.91 5.35 26.42
N ALA A 348 21.61 4.18 26.97
CA ALA A 348 20.34 3.75 27.56
C ALA A 348 19.76 4.66 28.65
#